data_AF-K4K536-F1
#
_entry.id   AF-K4K536-F1
#
_cell.length_a   1.000
_cell.length_b   1.000
_cell.length_c   1.000
_cell.angle_alpha   90.00
_cell.angle_beta   90.00
_cell.angle_gamma   90.00
#
_symmetry.space_group_name_H-M   'P 1'
#
loop_
_entity.id
_entity.type
_entity.pdbx_description
1 polymer ?
#
loop_
_entity_poly.entity_id
_entity_poly.type
_entity_poly.pdbx_seq_one_letter_code
_entity_poly.pdbx_strand_id
1 'polypeptide(L)' 'MKLKVWWLSNLIWLIIFSILSFVIFIRKVAGAGTIQTPATKLAAFIVLVVFFIVIILIQLVLLLFVKHRK' A
#
# COMPACT_ATOMS: atom_id res chain seq x y z
N MET A 1 -21.56 0.92 6.17
CA MET A 1 -20.47 1.93 6.23
C MET A 1 -20.96 3.21 5.54
N LYS A 2 -20.79 4.41 6.14
CA LYS A 2 -21.11 5.67 5.44
C LYS A 2 -20.06 5.91 4.35
N LEU A 3 -20.47 6.38 3.17
CA LEU A 3 -19.58 6.60 2.01
C LEU A 3 -18.34 7.44 2.38
N LYS A 4 -18.52 8.44 3.26
CA LYS A 4 -17.42 9.28 3.81
C LYS A 4 -16.34 8.47 4.55
N VAL A 5 -16.72 7.45 5.33
CA VAL A 5 -15.76 6.62 6.09
C VAL A 5 -14.98 5.71 5.16
N TRP A 6 -15.62 5.22 4.08
CA TRP A 6 -14.96 4.40 3.07
C TRP A 6 -13.90 5.21 2.29
N TRP A 7 -14.25 6.42 1.85
CA TRP A 7 -13.29 7.33 1.20
C TRP A 7 -12.13 7.72 2.11
N LEU A 8 -12.39 7.97 3.39
CA LEU A 8 -11.34 8.27 4.36
C LEU A 8 -10.36 7.11 4.55
N SER A 9 -10.86 5.86 4.59
CA SER A 9 -10.01 4.67 4.69
C SER A 9 -9.09 4.52 3.47
N ASN A 10 -9.59 4.78 2.25
CA ASN A 10 -8.77 4.74 1.05
C ASN A 10 -7.69 5.83 1.05
N LEU A 11 -8.03 7.03 1.52
CA LEU A 11 -7.07 8.12 1.63
C LEU A 11 -5.93 7.77 2.60
N ILE A 12 -6.27 7.17 3.75
CA ILE A 12 -5.27 6.72 4.74
C ILE A 12 -4.33 5.68 4.10
N TRP A 13 -4.86 4.70 3.39
CA TRP A 13 -4.05 3.70 2.71
C TRP A 13 -3.12 4.32 1.67
N LEU A 14 -3.60 5.29 0.89
CA LEU A 14 -2.79 6.00 -0.11
C LEU A 14 -1.64 6.78 0.55
N ILE A 15 -1.91 7.44 1.68
CA ILE A 15 -0.87 8.14 2.47
C ILE A 15 0.19 7.15 2.97
N ILE A 16 -0.23 6.01 3.54
CA ILE A 16 0.69 4.96 4.02
C ILE A 16 1.57 4.45 2.87
N PHE A 17 0.97 4.16 1.71
CA PHE A 17 1.69 3.71 0.53
C PHE A 17 2.74 4.72 0.06
N SER A 18 2.37 6.00 -0.03
CA SER A 18 3.30 7.07 -0.41
C SER A 18 4.47 7.20 0.56
N ILE A 19 4.21 7.17 1.87
CA ILE A 19 5.27 7.26 2.89
C ILE A 19 6.22 6.06 2.78
N LEU A 20 5.69 4.84 2.68
CA LEU A 20 6.50 3.63 2.58
C LEU A 20 7.35 3.61 1.30
N SER A 21 6.76 4.02 0.17
CA SER A 21 7.49 4.17 -1.09
C SER A 21 8.66 5.14 -0.94
N PHE A 22 8.41 6.33 -0.39
CA PHE A 22 9.44 7.34 -0.17
C PHE A 22 10.59 6.83 0.72
N VAL A 23 10.26 6.10 1.80
CA VAL A 23 11.25 5.50 2.70
C VAL A 23 12.14 4.49 1.97
N ILE A 24 11.59 3.69 1.04
CA ILE A 24 12.38 2.72 0.25
C ILE A 24 13.44 3.43 -0.59
N PHE A 25 13.13 4.60 -1.16
CA PHE A 25 14.07 5.31 -2.03
C PHE A 25 15.12 6.12 -1.25
N ILE A 26 14.77 6.69 -0.10
CA ILE A 26 15.71 7.48 0.72
C ILE A 26 16.70 6.61 1.50
N ARG A 27 16.29 5.44 1.98
CA ARG A 27 17.17 4.61 2.80
C ARG A 27 18.38 4.11 1.99
N LYS A 28 19.56 4.14 2.62
CA LYS A 28 20.82 3.64 2.03
C LYS A 28 21.07 2.17 2.34
N VAL A 29 20.56 1.70 3.48
CA VAL A 29 20.81 0.36 4.00
C VAL A 29 19.47 -0.35 4.19
N ALA A 30 19.43 -1.65 3.88
CA ALA A 30 18.31 -2.53 4.19
C ALA A 30 18.28 -2.92 5.67
N GLY A 31 17.17 -3.50 6.13
CA GLY A 31 17.07 -4.00 7.50
C GLY A 31 18.08 -5.10 7.84
N ALA A 32 18.61 -5.79 6.83
CA ALA A 32 19.66 -6.80 6.97
C ALA A 32 21.10 -6.22 7.02
N GLY A 33 21.26 -4.90 7.08
CA GLY A 33 22.58 -4.25 7.07
C GLY A 33 23.25 -4.19 5.69
N THR A 34 22.58 -4.65 4.63
CA THR A 34 23.10 -4.62 3.26
C THR A 34 22.82 -3.29 2.58
N ILE A 35 23.77 -2.82 1.75
CA ILE A 35 23.60 -1.61 0.97
C ILE A 35 22.50 -1.84 -0.09
N GLN A 36 21.53 -0.93 -0.15
CA GLN A 36 20.49 -1.00 -1.16
C GLN A 36 20.98 -0.44 -2.50
N THR A 37 21.11 -1.34 -3.47
CA THR A 37 21.32 -0.98 -4.88
C THR A 37 20.01 -0.51 -5.53
N PRO A 38 20.07 0.24 -6.65
CA PRO A 38 18.86 0.63 -7.38
C PRO A 38 17.94 -0.55 -7.73
N ALA A 39 18.51 -1.69 -8.11
CA ALA A 39 17.76 -2.91 -8.40
C ALA A 39 17.02 -3.45 -7.17
N THR A 40 17.67 -3.50 -6.00
CA THR A 40 17.02 -3.95 -4.76
C THR A 40 15.96 -2.99 -4.25
N LYS A 41 16.10 -1.69 -4.48
CA LYS A 41 15.06 -0.68 -4.18
C LYS A 41 13.82 -0.89 -5.03
N LEU A 42 14.00 -1.11 -6.33
CA LEU A 42 12.91 -1.43 -7.25
C LEU A 42 12.21 -2.73 -6.87
N ALA A 43 12.96 -3.78 -6.53
CA ALA A 43 12.39 -5.04 -6.07
C ALA A 43 11.54 -4.85 -4.79
N ALA A 44 12.04 -4.11 -3.80
CA ALA A 44 11.30 -3.78 -2.58
C ALA A 44 10.04 -2.95 -2.88
N PHE A 45 10.12 -2.01 -3.83
CA PHE A 45 8.98 -1.22 -4.27
C PHE A 45 7.91 -2.08 -4.97
N ILE A 46 8.31 -3.01 -5.83
CA ILE A 46 7.38 -3.96 -6.48
C ILE A 46 6.65 -4.80 -5.45
N VAL A 47 7.36 -5.32 -4.44
CA VAL A 47 6.75 -6.07 -3.34
C VAL A 47 5.71 -5.22 -2.60
N LEU A 48 6.02 -3.94 -2.33
CA LEU A 48 5.09 -3.00 -1.72
C LEU A 48 3.85 -2.78 -2.59
N VAL A 49 4.02 -2.62 -3.91
CA VAL A 49 2.91 -2.46 -4.87
C VAL A 49 2.01 -3.70 -4.88
N VAL A 50 2.58 -4.90 -4.95
CA VAL A 50 1.81 -6.15 -4.95
C VAL A 50 1.00 -6.29 -3.67
N PHE A 51 1.61 -6.02 -2.51
CA PHE A 51 0.90 -6.04 -1.23
C PHE A 51 -0.26 -5.03 -1.21
N PHE A 52 -0.05 -3.83 -1.75
CA PHE A 52 -1.08 -2.80 -1.80
C PHE A 52 -2.24 -3.16 -2.74
N ILE A 53 -1.96 -3.82 -3.87
CA ILE A 53 -2.98 -4.36 -4.77
C ILE A 53 -3.88 -5.35 -4.03
N VAL A 54 -3.32 -6.24 -3.21
CA VAL A 54 -4.10 -7.19 -2.40
C VAL A 54 -5.06 -6.47 -1.45
N ILE A 55 -4.59 -5.40 -0.78
CA ILE A 55 -5.44 -4.59 0.10
C ILE A 55 -6.59 -3.94 -0.68
N ILE A 56 -6.30 -3.35 -1.84
CA ILE A 56 -7.33 -2.74 -2.70
C ILE A 56 -8.37 -3.79 -3.12
N LEU A 57 -7.94 -4.99 -3.50
CA LEU A 57 -8.84 -6.09 -3.85
C LEU A 57 -9.77 -6.46 -2.68
N ILE A 58 -9.23 -6.58 -1.47
CA ILE A 58 -10.04 -6.83 -0.26
C ILE A 58 -11.05 -5.69 -0.04
N GLN A 59 -10.63 -4.44 -0.18
CA GLN A 59 -11.52 -3.28 -0.04
C GLN A 59 -12.63 -3.24 -1.11
N LEU A 60 -12.33 -3.65 -2.35
CA LEU A 60 -13.30 -3.77 -3.43
C LEU A 60 -14.32 -4.86 -3.15
N VAL A 61 -13.86 -6.04 -2.71
CA VAL A 61 -14.75 -7.15 -2.32
C VAL A 61 -15.67 -6.72 -1.18
N LEU A 62 -15.13 -6.09 -0.13
CA LEU A 62 -15.93 -5.55 0.98
C LEU A 62 -16.94 -4.49 0.50
N LEU A 63 -16.55 -3.61 -0.43
CA LEU A 63 -17.46 -2.61 -0.99
C LEU A 63 -18.63 -3.28 -1.73
N LEU A 64 -18.36 -4.32 -2.53
CA LEU A 64 -19.39 -5.08 -3.25
C LEU A 64 -20.37 -5.73 -2.27
N PHE A 65 -19.89 -6.40 -1.22
CA PHE A 65 -20.75 -6.99 -0.19
C PHE A 65 -21.60 -5.95 0.55
N VAL A 66 -21.02 -4.80 0.91
CA VAL A 66 -21.75 -3.73 1.61
C VAL A 66 -22.78 -3.06 0.70
N LYS A 67 -22.48 -2.92 -0.59
CA LYS A 67 -23.42 -2.35 -1.58
C LYS A 67 -24.59 -3.29 -1.86
N HIS A 68 -24.38 -4.60 -1.83
CA HIS A 68 -25.42 -5.59 -2.10
C HIS A 68 -26.44 -5.79 -0.95
N ARG A 69 -26.13 -5.27 0.24
CA ARG A 69 -26.93 -5.39 1.48
C ARG A 69 -27.74 -4.13 1.80
N LYS A 70 -27.73 -3.14 0.91
CA LYS A 70 -28.58 -1.96 0.91
C LYS A 70 -29.52 -2.00 -0.28
#